data_AF-A0A660PH07-F1
#
_entry.id   AF-A0A660PH07-F1
#
_cell.length_a   1.000
_cell.length_b   1.000
_cell.length_c   1.000
_cell.angle_alpha   90.00
_cell.angle_beta   90.00
_cell.angle_gamma   90.00
#
_symmetry.space_group_name_H-M   'P 1'
#
loop_
_entity.id
_entity.type
_entity.pdbx_description
1 polymer ?
#
loop_
_entity_poly.entity_id
_entity_poly.type
_entity_poly.pdbx_seq_one_letter_code
_entity_poly.pdbx_strand_id
1 'polypeptide(L)'
;MSQSAKNIEKLLRQSEERYRTLIETIHDGVGITDLDENIIFVNKGASNVFGYSQRELIGMNLRQIVVKDEIDKIYKETQKRINKKHSLYELTIKRKDGQLC
;
A
#
# COMPACT_ATOMS: atom_id res chain seq x y z
N MET A 1 -4.94 34.23 13.27
CA MET A 1 -5.64 33.19 12.49
C MET A 1 -7.15 33.37 12.66
N SER A 2 -7.94 33.40 11.58
CA SER A 2 -9.40 33.60 11.64
C SER A 2 -10.12 32.34 12.16
N GLN A 3 -11.31 32.51 12.74
CA GLN A 3 -12.15 31.40 13.22
C GLN A 3 -12.48 30.39 12.10
N SER A 4 -12.58 30.87 10.85
CA SER A 4 -12.81 30.04 9.67
C SER A 4 -11.63 29.10 9.36
N ALA A 5 -10.38 29.60 9.42
CA ALA A 5 -9.20 28.78 9.18
C ALA A 5 -9.05 27.65 10.21
N LYS A 6 -9.32 27.95 11.49
CA LYS A 6 -9.31 26.95 12.57
C LYS A 6 -10.37 25.85 12.37
N ASN A 7 -11.54 26.21 11.87
CA ASN A 7 -12.61 25.25 11.59
C ASN A 7 -12.26 24.36 10.38
N ILE A 8 -11.64 24.92 9.33
CA ILE A 8 -11.17 24.16 8.16
C ILE A 8 -10.08 23.17 8.57
N GLU A 9 -9.10 23.59 9.36
CA GLU A 9 -8.02 22.73 9.85
C GLU A 9 -8.58 21.58 10.71
N LYS A 10 -9.53 21.87 11.60
CA LYS A 10 -10.19 20.84 12.42
C LYS A 10 -10.94 19.82 11.57
N LEU A 11 -11.71 20.28 10.59
CA LEU A 11 -12.45 19.39 9.68
C LEU A 11 -11.51 18.52 8.85
N LEU A 12 -10.40 19.09 8.35
CA LEU A 12 -9.38 18.36 7.61
C LEU A 12 -8.76 17.25 8.47
N ARG A 13 -8.34 17.59 9.70
CA ARG A 13 -7.77 16.62 10.64
C ARG A 13 -8.75 15.52 11.00
N GLN A 14 -10.02 15.84 11.27
CA GLN A 14 -11.04 14.83 11.56
C GLN A 14 -11.29 13.89 10.39
N SER A 15 -11.26 14.43 9.16
CA SER A 15 -11.35 13.64 7.94
C SER A 15 -10.16 12.67 7.81
N GLU A 16 -8.93 13.17 7.97
CA GLU A 16 -7.71 12.37 7.91
C GLU A 16 -7.68 11.26 8.98
N GLU A 17 -8.07 11.58 10.23
CA GLU A 17 -8.14 10.60 11.31
C GLU A 17 -9.18 9.51 11.01
N ARG A 18 -10.33 9.88 10.43
CA ARG A 18 -11.36 8.92 10.01
C ARG A 18 -10.85 8.01 8.89
N TYR A 19 -10.22 8.57 7.85
CA TYR A 19 -9.64 7.79 6.76
C TYR A 19 -8.54 6.84 7.25
N ARG A 20 -7.64 7.33 8.11
CA ARG A 20 -6.59 6.52 8.72
C ARG A 20 -7.17 5.35 9.49
N THR A 21 -8.19 5.61 10.32
CA THR A 21 -8.84 4.56 11.11
C THR A 21 -9.51 3.51 10.23
N LEU A 22 -10.21 3.93 9.17
CA LEU A 22 -10.81 2.99 8.23
C LEU A 22 -9.76 2.08 7.58
N ILE A 23 -8.68 2.66 7.04
CA ILE A 23 -7.64 1.89 6.36
C ILE A 23 -6.92 0.93 7.33
N GLU A 24 -6.65 1.37 8.56
CA GLU A 24 -5.97 0.54 9.58
C GLU A 24 -6.84 -0.59 10.14
N THR A 25 -8.17 -0.47 10.05
CA THR A 25 -9.10 -1.49 10.58
C THR A 25 -9.52 -2.53 9.54
N ILE A 26 -9.25 -2.29 8.25
CA ILE A 26 -9.50 -3.27 7.19
C ILE A 26 -8.52 -4.44 7.33
N HIS A 27 -9.06 -5.66 7.24
CA HIS A 27 -8.26 -6.89 7.31
C HIS A 27 -7.42 -7.10 6.06
N ASP A 28 -7.96 -6.71 4.90
CA ASP A 28 -7.24 -6.74 3.63
C ASP A 28 -5.99 -5.86 3.67
N GLY A 29 -4.97 -6.30 2.93
CA GLY A 29 -3.76 -5.53 2.74
C GLY A 29 -4.00 -4.32 1.85
N VAL A 30 -3.74 -3.13 2.40
CA VAL A 30 -3.74 -1.87 1.66
C VAL A 30 -2.31 -1.37 1.61
N GLY A 31 -1.83 -1.09 0.41
CA GLY A 31 -0.51 -0.51 0.18
C GLY A 31 -0.55 0.54 -0.91
N ILE A 32 0.40 1.46 -0.85
CA ILE A 32 0.65 2.43 -1.91
C ILE A 32 2.12 2.32 -2.28
N THR A 33 2.40 2.34 -3.58
CA THR A 33 3.75 2.39 -4.12
C THR A 33 3.94 3.64 -4.95
N ASP A 34 5.19 4.05 -5.16
CA ASP A 34 5.53 4.92 -6.28
C ASP A 34 5.51 4.13 -7.61
N LEU A 35 5.92 4.80 -8.70
CA LEU A 35 5.94 4.21 -10.04
C LEU A 35 7.08 3.20 -10.26
N ASP A 36 8.08 3.20 -9.38
CA ASP A 36 9.19 2.24 -9.38
C ASP A 36 8.88 1.02 -8.49
N GLU A 37 7.67 0.95 -7.94
CA GLU A 37 7.17 -0.07 -7.02
C GLU A 37 7.79 -0.01 -5.61
N ASN A 38 8.36 1.13 -5.20
CA ASN A 38 8.78 1.33 -3.83
C ASN A 38 7.56 1.60 -2.95
N ILE A 39 7.44 0.87 -1.85
CA ILE A 39 6.32 0.96 -0.92
C ILE A 39 6.42 2.26 -0.12
N ILE A 40 5.44 3.15 -0.27
CA ILE A 40 5.37 4.43 0.45
C ILE A 40 4.43 4.37 1.65
N PHE A 41 3.47 3.44 1.63
CA PHE A 41 2.49 3.25 2.70
C PHE A 41 1.98 1.82 2.70
N VAL A 42 1.71 1.28 3.90
CA VAL A 42 1.00 0.03 4.12
C VAL A 42 0.15 0.11 5.38
N ASN A 43 -1.03 -0.51 5.38
CA ASN A 43 -1.82 -0.71 6.59
C ASN A 43 -1.35 -1.95 7.38
N LYS A 44 -1.95 -2.17 8.56
CA LYS A 44 -1.69 -3.39 9.34
C LYS A 44 -2.06 -4.68 8.61
N GLY A 45 -3.12 -4.68 7.80
CA GLY A 45 -3.51 -5.84 6.97
C GLY A 45 -2.39 -6.33 6.06
N ALA A 46 -1.69 -5.40 5.39
CA ALA A 46 -0.59 -5.74 4.50
C ALA A 46 0.59 -6.36 5.27
N SER A 47 0.84 -5.92 6.50
CA SER A 47 1.86 -6.54 7.36
C SER A 47 1.55 -8.01 7.65
N ASN A 48 0.27 -8.34 7.86
CA ASN A 48 -0.16 -9.73 8.09
C ASN A 48 -0.03 -10.59 6.84
N VAL A 49 -0.31 -10.02 5.66
CA VAL A 49 -0.20 -10.69 4.35
C VAL A 49 1.26 -11.00 4.03
N PHE A 50 2.15 -10.01 4.12
CA PHE A 50 3.56 -10.17 3.74
C PHE A 50 4.44 -10.77 4.86
N GLY A 51 3.99 -10.74 6.11
CA GLY A 51 4.76 -11.21 7.27
C GLY A 51 5.89 -10.26 7.72
N TYR A 52 5.91 -9.04 7.19
CA TYR A 52 6.84 -7.98 7.58
C TYR A 52 6.09 -6.92 8.39
N SER A 53 6.78 -6.21 9.29
CA SER A 53 6.19 -5.04 9.93
C SER A 53 6.04 -3.88 8.95
N GLN A 54 5.12 -2.94 9.20
CA GLN A 54 4.95 -1.73 8.37
C GLN A 54 6.27 -0.98 8.18
N ARG A 55 7.10 -0.89 9.23
CA ARG A 55 8.40 -0.20 9.19
C ARG A 55 9.41 -0.89 8.27
N GLU A 56 9.36 -2.21 8.18
CA GLU A 56 10.21 -2.98 7.27
C GLU A 56 9.72 -2.85 5.84
N LEU A 57 8.39 -2.90 5.62
CA LEU A 57 7.79 -2.80 4.29
C LEU A 57 8.01 -1.43 3.65
N ILE A 58 7.88 -0.35 4.41
CA ILE A 58 8.06 1.01 3.88
C ILE A 58 9.51 1.17 3.39
N GLY A 59 9.67 1.54 2.12
CA GLY A 59 10.96 1.65 1.44
C GLY A 59 11.45 0.37 0.77
N MET A 60 10.84 -0.80 1.02
CA MET A 60 11.10 -1.98 0.21
C MET A 60 10.51 -1.82 -1.20
N ASN A 61 11.14 -2.46 -2.16
CA ASN A 61 10.60 -2.55 -3.51
C ASN A 61 9.72 -3.81 -3.63
N LEU A 62 8.50 -3.69 -4.17
CA LEU A 62 7.56 -4.82 -4.32
C LEU A 62 8.18 -5.99 -5.10
N ARG A 63 9.10 -5.72 -6.04
CA ARG A 63 9.79 -6.74 -6.83
C ARG A 63 10.77 -7.59 -6.02
N GLN A 64 11.11 -7.19 -4.80
CA GLN A 64 11.95 -7.97 -3.88
C GLN A 64 11.15 -9.02 -3.10
N ILE A 65 9.84 -8.81 -2.95
CA ILE A 65 8.94 -9.66 -2.16
C ILE A 65 8.03 -10.53 -3.03
N VAL A 66 7.88 -10.20 -4.31
CA VAL A 66 7.18 -11.04 -5.30
C VAL A 66 8.13 -12.06 -5.90
N VAL A 67 7.64 -13.25 -6.25
CA VAL A 67 8.47 -14.27 -6.89
C VAL A 67 8.94 -13.81 -8.28
N LYS A 68 10.14 -14.24 -8.69
CA LYS A 68 10.78 -13.73 -9.92
C LYS A 68 9.91 -13.90 -11.18
N ASP A 69 9.21 -15.02 -11.28
CA ASP A 69 8.39 -15.36 -12.45
C ASP A 69 7.15 -14.44 -12.61
N GLU A 70 6.81 -13.68 -11.56
CA GLU A 70 5.67 -12.78 -11.50
C GLU A 70 6.06 -11.31 -11.74
N ILE A 71 7.36 -10.99 -11.80
CA ILE A 71 7.86 -9.61 -11.98
C ILE A 71 7.36 -8.98 -13.29
N ASP A 72 7.31 -9.75 -14.37
CA ASP A 72 6.79 -9.27 -15.66
C ASP A 72 5.30 -8.91 -15.60
N LYS A 73 4.52 -9.58 -14.73
CA LYS A 73 3.12 -9.21 -14.50
C LYS A 73 3.04 -7.88 -13.79
N ILE A 74 3.83 -7.66 -12.73
CA ILE A 74 3.90 -6.35 -12.06
C ILE A 74 4.15 -5.25 -13.08
N TYR A 75 5.16 -5.39 -13.94
CA TYR A 75 5.49 -4.37 -14.93
C TYR A 75 4.29 -4.05 -15.85
N LYS A 76 3.61 -5.07 -16.38
CA LYS A 76 2.42 -4.88 -17.22
C LYS A 76 1.31 -4.14 -16.48
N GLU A 77 1.08 -4.47 -15.21
CA GLU A 77 0.04 -3.83 -14.40
C GLU A 77 0.42 -2.39 -14.01
N THR A 78 1.70 -2.10 -13.74
CA THR A 78 2.21 -0.74 -13.54
C THR A 78 1.97 0.13 -14.76
N GLN A 79 2.19 -0.38 -15.97
CA GLN A 79 1.90 0.38 -17.19
C GLN A 79 0.41 0.70 -17.33
N LYS A 80 -0.49 -0.20 -16.92
CA LYS A 80 -1.93 0.10 -16.88
C LYS A 80 -2.25 1.19 -15.85
N ARG A 81 -1.66 1.10 -14.65
CA ARG A 81 -1.83 2.08 -13.57
C ARG A 81 -1.35 3.48 -13.96
N ILE A 82 -0.20 3.59 -14.64
CA ILE A 82 0.32 4.84 -15.21
C ILE A 82 -0.70 5.47 -16.17
N ASN A 83 -1.37 4.63 -16.97
CA ASN A 83 -2.45 5.05 -17.88
C ASN A 83 -3.80 5.24 -17.18
N LYS A 84 -3.83 5.37 -15.85
CA LYS A 84 -5.02 5.55 -15.00
C LYS A 84 -6.07 4.45 -15.15
N LYS A 85 -5.65 3.25 -15.56
CA LYS A 85 -6.52 2.07 -15.63
C LYS A 85 -6.34 1.25 -14.36
N HIS A 86 -7.45 1.04 -13.65
CA HIS A 86 -7.48 0.06 -12.56
C HIS A 86 -7.32 -1.35 -13.12
N SER A 87 -6.61 -2.19 -12.38
CA SER A 87 -6.49 -3.61 -12.69
C SER A 87 -6.60 -4.46 -11.43
N LEU A 88 -7.12 -5.67 -11.63
CA LEU A 88 -7.21 -6.72 -10.63
C LEU A 88 -6.40 -7.90 -11.15
N TYR A 89 -5.51 -8.41 -10.32
CA TYR A 89 -4.60 -9.48 -10.70
C TYR A 89 -4.12 -10.20 -9.43
N GLU A 90 -3.72 -11.45 -9.62
CA GLU A 90 -3.14 -12.28 -8.58
C GLU A 90 -1.64 -12.37 -8.79
N LEU A 91 -0.90 -12.34 -7.69
CA LEU A 91 0.55 -12.55 -7.65
C LEU A 91 0.86 -13.60 -6.60
N THR A 92 1.84 -14.44 -6.89
CA THR A 92 2.47 -15.23 -5.84
C THR A 92 3.54 -14.39 -5.15
N ILE A 93 3.44 -14.25 -3.83
CA ILE A 93 4.36 -13.50 -3.00
C ILE A 93 5.19 -14.45 -2.14
N LYS A 94 6.39 -14.02 -1.76
CA LYS A 94 7.22 -14.69 -0.77
C LYS A 94 7.15 -13.90 0.54
N ARG A 95 6.52 -14.50 1.55
CA ARG A 95 6.47 -13.98 2.92
C ARG A 95 7.86 -13.92 3.53
N LYS A 96 8.01 -13.14 4.60
CA LYS A 96 9.28 -13.00 5.36
C LYS A 96 9.84 -14.34 5.87
N ASP A 97 8.95 -15.23 6.30
CA ASP A 97 9.28 -16.59 6.75
C ASP A 97 9.65 -17.55 5.60
N GLY A 98 9.55 -17.09 4.36
CA GLY A 98 9.87 -17.85 3.15
C GLY A 98 8.67 -18.62 2.56
N GLN A 99 7.50 -18.59 3.21
CA GLN A 99 6.29 -19.21 2.68
C GLN A 99 5.81 -18.48 1.41
N LEU A 100 5.34 -19.26 0.43
CA LEU A 100 4.71 -18.73 -0.77
C LEU A 100 3.19 -18.63 -0.55
N CYS A 101 2.61 -17.51 -0.98
CA CYS A 101 1.18 -17.23 -0.90
C CYS A 101 0.68 -16.65 -2.22
#